data_AF-A0A7S4K8L2-F1
#
_entry.id   AF-A0A7S4K8L2-F1
#
_cell.length_a   1.000
_cell.length_b   1.000
_cell.length_c   1.000
_cell.angle_alpha   90.00
_cell.angle_beta   90.00
_cell.angle_gamma   90.00
#
_symmetry.space_group_name_H-M   'P 1'
#
loop_
_entity.id
_entity.type
_entity.pdbx_description
1 polymer ?
#
loop_
_entity_poly.entity_id
_entity_poly.type
_entity_poly.pdbx_seq_one_letter_code
_entity_poly.pdbx_strand_id
1 'polypeptide(L)'
;QYLSQGKDYVVAIHCKAGKGRTGLMICCYLLYCGMWKRSEESQSFYAAARTTNQKGVTIPSQIRYIGYFEERMKTEKFEPTYKTILLKSITFNGIPKLQGELKMTIFMEKKGYRPWKIQDIDAKKKKGGSKSKKGEKKDSLVMDCKNFPIIKDVKILFDDK
;
A
#
# COMPACT_ATOMS: atom_id res chain seq x y z
N GLN A 1 20.83 -13.94 8.76
CA GLN A 1 21.68 -14.94 8.09
C GLN A 1 23.01 -14.35 7.64
N TYR A 2 23.09 -13.43 6.68
CA TYR A 2 24.39 -12.85 6.26
C TYR A 2 25.04 -11.96 7.34
N LEU A 3 24.34 -10.93 7.81
CA LEU A 3 24.84 -10.01 8.86
C LEU A 3 25.08 -10.67 10.22
N SER A 4 24.56 -11.89 10.44
CA SER A 4 24.79 -12.65 11.67
C SER A 4 26.09 -13.47 11.65
N GLN A 5 26.84 -13.48 10.54
CA GLN A 5 28.09 -14.25 10.42
C GLN A 5 29.30 -13.54 11.05
N GLY A 6 29.24 -12.23 11.24
CA GLY A 6 30.32 -11.47 11.86
C GLY A 6 30.00 -9.98 11.92
N LYS A 7 30.75 -9.25 12.77
CA LYS A 7 30.53 -7.81 13.00
C LYS A 7 30.97 -6.92 11.83
N ASP A 8 31.90 -7.40 11.01
CA ASP A 8 32.46 -6.65 9.87
C ASP A 8 31.64 -6.83 8.57
N TYR A 9 30.56 -7.61 8.62
CA TYR A 9 29.72 -7.89 7.47
C TYR A 9 28.79 -6.70 7.19
N VAL A 10 28.78 -6.24 5.94
CA VAL A 10 28.00 -5.07 5.51
C VAL A 10 27.07 -5.45 4.36
N VAL A 11 25.84 -4.91 4.39
CA VAL A 11 24.86 -5.04 3.30
C VAL A 11 24.59 -3.66 2.71
N ALA A 12 24.80 -3.52 1.40
CA ALA A 12 24.43 -2.33 0.65
C ALA A 12 23.07 -2.54 -0.04
N ILE A 13 22.07 -1.75 0.34
CA ILE A 13 20.73 -1.81 -0.28
C ILE A 13 20.56 -0.60 -1.20
N HIS A 14 20.28 -0.84 -2.48
CA HIS A 14 20.08 0.23 -3.45
C HIS A 14 18.78 0.06 -4.26
N CYS A 15 18.34 1.17 -4.84
CA CYS A 15 17.33 1.20 -5.89
C CYS A 15 17.77 2.25 -6.92
N LYS A 16 16.84 2.90 -7.63
CA LYS A 16 17.21 3.98 -8.56
C LYS A 16 17.78 5.22 -7.84
N ALA A 17 17.12 5.70 -6.79
CA ALA A 17 17.50 6.93 -6.07
C ALA A 17 17.90 6.69 -4.60
N GLY A 18 17.87 5.43 -4.14
CA GLY A 18 18.22 5.09 -2.76
C GLY A 18 17.29 5.70 -1.70
N LYS A 19 15.99 5.86 -2.01
CA LYS A 19 15.01 6.56 -1.15
C LYS A 19 13.84 5.67 -0.73
N GLY A 20 12.75 5.62 -1.49
CA GLY A 20 11.53 4.90 -1.06
C GLY A 20 11.69 3.38 -0.91
N ARG A 21 12.08 2.69 -2.00
CA ARG A 21 12.25 1.21 -1.99
C ARG A 21 13.38 0.77 -1.06
N THR A 22 14.50 1.49 -1.08
CA THR A 22 15.63 1.26 -0.19
C THR A 22 15.23 1.46 1.27
N GLY A 23 14.55 2.56 1.58
CA GLY A 23 14.06 2.87 2.92
C GLY A 23 13.09 1.84 3.45
N LEU A 24 12.13 1.38 2.64
CA LEU A 24 11.22 0.30 3.04
C LEU A 24 11.99 -0.93 3.53
N MET A 25 12.96 -1.41 2.76
CA MET A 25 13.74 -2.59 3.12
C MET A 25 14.60 -2.36 4.36
N ILE A 26 15.22 -1.18 4.49
CA ILE A 26 16.03 -0.81 5.66
C ILE A 26 15.15 -0.73 6.91
N CYS A 27 14.00 -0.04 6.86
CA CYS A 27 13.08 0.05 8.00
C CYS A 27 12.59 -1.33 8.45
N CYS A 28 12.19 -2.20 7.51
CA CYS A 28 11.84 -3.59 7.84
C CYS A 28 13.02 -4.34 8.49
N TYR A 29 14.24 -4.15 8.01
CA TYR A 29 15.42 -4.76 8.64
C TYR A 29 15.66 -4.25 10.07
N LEU A 30 15.51 -2.94 10.31
CA LEU A 30 15.68 -2.34 11.63
C LEU A 30 14.64 -2.85 12.64
N LEU A 31 13.41 -3.12 12.18
CA LEU A 31 12.39 -3.81 12.96
C LEU A 31 12.78 -5.27 13.22
N TYR A 32 13.25 -5.97 12.18
CA TYR A 32 13.62 -7.37 12.24
C TYR A 32 14.76 -7.64 13.24
N CYS A 33 15.79 -6.79 13.25
CA CYS A 33 16.91 -6.93 14.17
C CYS A 33 16.63 -6.36 15.58
N GLY A 34 15.42 -5.85 15.82
CA GLY A 34 15.00 -5.35 17.12
C GLY A 34 15.60 -4.00 17.52
N MET A 35 16.27 -3.28 16.61
CA MET A 35 16.78 -1.93 16.88
C MET A 35 15.64 -0.95 17.14
N TRP A 36 14.52 -1.13 16.41
CA TRP A 36 13.27 -0.41 16.65
C TRP A 36 12.14 -1.41 16.79
N LYS A 37 11.14 -1.07 17.62
CA LYS A 37 9.93 -1.89 17.78
C LYS A 37 8.74 -1.34 16.99
N ARG A 38 8.75 -0.04 16.70
CA ARG A 38 7.68 0.68 16.03
C ARG A 38 8.10 1.08 14.62
N SER A 39 7.19 0.89 13.67
CA SER A 39 7.42 1.27 12.28
C SER A 39 7.69 2.77 12.15
N GLU A 40 7.06 3.62 12.95
CA GLU A 40 7.25 5.07 12.91
C GLU A 40 8.68 5.49 13.34
N GLU A 41 9.23 4.83 14.35
CA GLU A 41 10.60 5.07 14.83
C GLU A 41 11.63 4.68 13.78
N SER A 42 11.47 3.48 13.20
CA SER A 42 12.37 2.99 12.14
C SER A 42 12.36 3.91 10.89
N GLN A 43 11.20 4.48 10.56
CA GLN A 43 11.04 5.41 9.44
C GLN A 43 11.67 6.77 9.74
N SER A 44 11.47 7.28 10.96
CA SER A 44 12.05 8.56 11.40
C SER A 44 13.56 8.50 11.43
N PHE A 45 14.11 7.39 11.96
CA PHE A 45 15.56 7.14 11.94
C PHE A 45 16.11 7.10 10.51
N TYR A 46 15.48 6.34 9.62
CA TYR A 46 15.91 6.27 8.21
C TYR A 46 15.82 7.63 7.51
N ALA A 47 14.74 8.39 7.74
CA ALA A 47 14.55 9.70 7.15
C ALA A 47 15.65 10.69 7.59
N ALA A 48 16.01 10.68 8.87
CA ALA A 48 17.07 11.52 9.42
C ALA A 48 18.45 11.14 8.88
N ALA A 49 18.74 9.83 8.79
CA ALA A 49 20.02 9.35 8.30
C ALA A 49 20.21 9.56 6.79
N ARG A 50 19.13 9.47 5.99
CA ARG A 50 19.22 9.47 4.53
C ARG A 50 18.93 10.82 3.88
N THR A 51 18.18 11.71 4.54
CA THR A 51 17.66 12.93 3.91
C THR A 51 17.86 14.15 4.80
N THR A 52 18.01 15.33 4.20
CA THR A 52 18.14 16.60 4.93
C THR A 52 16.80 17.21 5.35
N ASN A 53 15.69 16.73 4.77
CA ASN A 53 14.35 17.30 4.97
C ASN A 53 13.40 16.35 5.72
N GLN A 54 13.92 15.29 6.33
CA GLN A 54 13.15 14.26 7.04
C GLN A 54 12.09 13.54 6.18
N LYS A 55 12.23 13.59 4.85
CA LYS A 55 11.32 12.88 3.93
C LYS A 55 12.00 11.64 3.40
N GLY A 56 12.10 10.58 4.21
CA GLY A 56 12.61 9.27 3.81
C GLY A 56 11.64 8.49 2.92
N VAL A 57 10.89 7.55 3.51
CA VAL A 57 9.81 6.82 2.84
C VAL A 57 8.55 7.66 2.88
N THR A 58 8.03 8.09 1.72
CA THR A 58 6.90 9.02 1.66
C THR A 58 5.66 8.46 0.97
N ILE A 59 5.80 7.37 0.22
CA ILE A 59 4.67 6.78 -0.50
C ILE A 59 3.79 6.03 0.51
N PRO A 60 2.49 6.34 0.64
CA PRO A 60 1.63 5.75 1.68
C PRO A 60 1.56 4.22 1.65
N SER A 61 1.60 3.60 0.47
CA SER A 61 1.66 2.14 0.38
C SER A 61 2.98 1.59 0.92
N GLN A 62 4.11 2.26 0.70
CA GLN A 62 5.38 1.82 1.28
C GLN A 62 5.37 1.90 2.81
N ILE A 63 4.86 3.02 3.36
CA ILE A 63 4.67 3.21 4.80
C ILE A 63 3.77 2.10 5.38
N ARG A 64 2.65 1.81 4.72
CA ARG A 64 1.72 0.74 5.12
C ARG A 64 2.40 -0.62 5.19
N TYR A 65 3.24 -0.96 4.22
CA TYR A 65 3.95 -2.25 4.20
C TYR A 65 4.99 -2.36 5.33
N ILE A 66 5.60 -1.26 5.77
CA ILE A 66 6.46 -1.27 6.96
C ILE A 66 5.62 -1.57 8.21
N GLY A 67 4.42 -0.97 8.32
CA GLY A 67 3.48 -1.29 9.40
C GLY A 67 3.00 -2.74 9.38
N TYR A 68 2.70 -3.30 8.21
CA TYR A 68 2.41 -4.75 8.09
C TYR A 68 3.57 -5.62 8.56
N PHE A 69 4.80 -5.20 8.27
CA PHE A 69 5.98 -5.90 8.75
C PHE A 69 6.13 -5.81 10.27
N GLU A 70 5.86 -4.65 10.88
CA GLU A 70 5.81 -4.50 12.34
C GLU A 70 4.81 -5.47 12.98
N GLU A 71 3.57 -5.52 12.49
CA GLU A 71 2.56 -6.45 13.00
C GLU A 71 3.02 -7.91 12.89
N ARG A 72 3.64 -8.26 11.75
CA ARG A 72 4.23 -9.58 11.55
C ARG A 72 5.34 -9.90 12.56
N MET A 73 6.12 -8.91 12.99
CA MET A 73 7.19 -9.11 13.97
C MET A 73 6.68 -9.33 15.40
N LYS A 74 5.41 -9.02 15.70
CA LYS A 74 4.82 -9.23 17.04
C LYS A 74 4.45 -10.68 17.34
N THR A 75 4.35 -11.53 16.32
CA THR A 75 3.91 -12.92 16.45
C THR A 75 5.01 -13.89 16.04
N GLU A 76 5.37 -14.83 16.91
CA GLU A 76 6.40 -15.85 16.61
C GLU A 76 5.92 -16.89 15.58
N LYS A 77 4.62 -17.21 15.58
CA LYS A 77 3.98 -18.15 14.65
C LYS A 77 3.10 -17.40 13.67
N PHE A 78 3.71 -16.74 12.68
CA PHE A 78 2.97 -16.11 11.59
C PHE A 78 2.82 -17.10 10.43
N GLU A 79 1.71 -17.83 10.39
CA GLU A 79 1.24 -18.51 9.18
C GLU A 79 0.21 -17.60 8.50
N PRO A 80 0.57 -16.86 7.43
CA PRO A 80 -0.38 -16.00 6.75
C PRO A 80 -1.50 -16.85 6.16
N THR A 81 -2.68 -16.78 6.79
CA THR A 81 -3.90 -17.35 6.20
C THR A 81 -4.38 -16.41 5.10
N TYR A 82 -4.10 -16.79 3.86
CA TYR A 82 -4.56 -16.03 2.70
C TYR A 82 -6.05 -16.30 2.48
N LYS A 83 -6.89 -15.39 2.97
CA LYS A 83 -8.33 -15.43 2.72
C LYS A 83 -8.67 -14.64 1.47
N THR A 84 -9.31 -15.29 0.50
CA THR A 84 -9.92 -14.58 -0.63
C THR A 84 -11.08 -13.73 -0.11
N ILE A 85 -11.09 -12.45 -0.47
CA ILE A 85 -12.18 -11.51 -0.17
C ILE A 85 -12.85 -11.07 -1.48
N LEU A 86 -14.15 -10.80 -1.44
CA LEU A 86 -14.89 -10.34 -2.62
C LEU A 86 -15.01 -8.82 -2.59
N LEU A 87 -14.30 -8.15 -3.50
CA LEU A 87 -14.42 -6.71 -3.71
C LEU A 87 -15.78 -6.41 -4.35
N LYS A 88 -16.69 -5.85 -3.57
CA LYS A 88 -18.06 -5.56 -4.03
C LYS A 88 -18.13 -4.27 -4.84
N SER A 89 -17.63 -3.19 -4.28
CA SER A 89 -17.62 -1.88 -4.93
C SER A 89 -16.56 -0.96 -4.32
N ILE A 90 -16.19 0.08 -5.05
CA ILE A 90 -15.37 1.19 -4.56
C ILE A 90 -16.17 2.48 -4.66
N THR A 91 -16.16 3.26 -3.59
CA THR A 91 -16.89 4.54 -3.50
C THR A 91 -15.91 5.67 -3.27
N PHE A 92 -15.95 6.66 -4.15
CA PHE A 92 -15.25 7.93 -3.97
C PHE A 92 -16.17 8.92 -3.25
N ASN A 93 -15.70 9.43 -2.11
CA ASN A 93 -16.40 10.46 -1.35
C ASN A 93 -16.02 11.84 -1.91
N GLY A 94 -16.92 12.43 -2.69
CA GLY A 94 -16.62 13.60 -3.53
C GLY A 94 -16.20 13.18 -4.94
N ILE A 95 -16.66 13.91 -5.96
CA ILE A 95 -16.29 13.64 -7.35
C ILE A 95 -14.93 14.30 -7.61
N PRO A 96 -13.87 13.54 -7.97
CA PRO A 96 -12.62 14.12 -8.42
C PRO A 96 -12.85 15.00 -9.66
N LYS A 97 -12.05 16.05 -9.84
CA LYS A 97 -12.05 16.82 -11.09
C LYS A 97 -11.43 15.93 -12.18
N LEU A 98 -12.28 15.31 -13.00
CA LEU A 98 -11.88 14.45 -14.09
C LEU A 98 -11.96 15.23 -15.40
N GLN A 99 -10.96 15.06 -16.27
CA GLN A 99 -10.97 15.58 -17.63
C GLN A 99 -11.65 14.60 -18.59
N GLY A 100 -11.59 13.30 -18.30
CA GLY A 100 -12.22 12.25 -19.09
C GLY A 100 -12.90 11.21 -18.22
N GLU A 101 -12.75 9.93 -18.58
CA GLU A 101 -13.40 8.83 -17.90
C GLU A 101 -12.47 8.19 -16.86
N LEU A 102 -12.97 8.06 -15.62
CA LEU A 102 -12.23 7.41 -14.55
C LEU A 102 -12.26 5.88 -14.74
N LYS A 103 -11.09 5.32 -14.99
CA LYS A 103 -10.88 3.91 -15.24
C LYS A 103 -10.17 3.27 -14.06
N MET A 104 -10.68 2.14 -13.58
CA MET A 104 -10.03 1.35 -12.53
C MET A 104 -9.30 0.14 -13.14
N THR A 105 -8.10 -0.17 -12.65
CA THR A 105 -7.36 -1.40 -12.96
C THR A 105 -6.93 -2.08 -11.67
N ILE A 106 -7.30 -3.36 -11.49
CA ILE A 106 -6.87 -4.19 -10.36
C ILE A 106 -5.73 -5.11 -10.80
N PHE A 107 -4.60 -5.03 -10.10
CA PHE A 107 -3.43 -5.88 -10.25
C PHE A 107 -3.32 -6.79 -9.03
N MET A 108 -3.12 -8.09 -9.26
CA MET A 108 -2.87 -9.08 -8.20
C MET A 108 -1.74 -10.01 -8.62
N GLU A 109 -1.01 -10.53 -7.65
CA GLU A 109 -0.01 -11.56 -7.89
C GLU A 109 -0.70 -12.90 -8.24
N LYS A 110 -0.38 -13.44 -9.42
CA LYS A 110 -0.62 -14.85 -9.77
C LYS A 110 0.74 -15.56 -9.80
N LYS A 111 0.79 -16.89 -9.79
CA LYS A 111 2.06 -17.62 -9.99
C LYS A 111 2.75 -17.10 -11.27
N GLY A 112 3.86 -16.39 -11.12
CA GLY A 112 4.59 -15.70 -12.20
C GLY A 112 4.42 -14.17 -12.16
N TYR A 113 5.54 -13.45 -12.30
CA TYR A 113 5.74 -11.99 -12.15
C TYR A 113 4.93 -11.04 -13.06
N ARG A 114 3.78 -11.47 -13.63
CA ARG A 114 2.95 -10.63 -14.49
C ARG A 114 1.57 -10.42 -13.88
N PRO A 115 1.27 -9.23 -13.35
CA PRO A 115 -0.09 -8.93 -12.92
C PRO A 115 -0.98 -8.73 -14.16
N TRP A 116 -2.17 -9.32 -14.15
CA TRP A 116 -3.16 -9.10 -15.21
C TRP A 116 -3.88 -7.76 -15.03
N LYS A 117 -4.24 -7.12 -16.16
CA LYS A 117 -5.30 -6.10 -16.26
C LYS A 117 -6.61 -6.86 -16.45
N ILE A 118 -7.52 -6.86 -15.47
CA ILE A 118 -8.67 -7.80 -15.49
C ILE A 118 -10.01 -7.15 -15.84
N GLN A 119 -10.25 -5.86 -15.57
CA GLN A 119 -11.53 -5.25 -15.96
C GLN A 119 -11.47 -3.74 -16.03
N ASP A 120 -12.02 -3.18 -17.10
CA ASP A 120 -12.40 -1.77 -17.15
C ASP A 120 -13.80 -1.69 -16.53
N ILE A 121 -13.93 -1.00 -15.39
CA ILE A 121 -15.21 -0.79 -14.71
C ILE A 121 -15.55 0.69 -14.83
N ASP A 122 -16.57 0.99 -15.62
CA ASP A 122 -17.05 2.35 -15.81
C ASP A 122 -17.74 2.84 -14.55
N ALA A 123 -17.41 4.06 -14.17
CA ALA A 123 -17.91 4.65 -12.94
C ALA A 123 -19.35 5.13 -13.14
N LYS A 124 -20.30 4.57 -12.39
CA LYS A 124 -21.69 5.06 -12.40
C LYS A 124 -21.83 6.18 -11.39
N LYS A 125 -22.16 7.40 -11.85
CA LYS A 125 -22.55 8.49 -10.96
C LYS A 125 -23.85 8.12 -10.25
N LYS A 126 -23.84 8.10 -8.92
CA LYS A 126 -25.04 7.91 -8.11
C LYS A 126 -25.42 9.26 -7.52
N LYS A 127 -26.46 9.91 -8.07
CA LYS A 127 -27.02 11.12 -7.46
C LYS A 127 -27.75 10.73 -6.17
N GLY A 128 -27.20 11.19 -5.04
CA GLY A 128 -27.83 11.36 -3.72
C GLY A 128 -28.75 10.24 -3.21
N GLY A 129 -28.23 9.35 -2.36
CA GLY A 129 -29.01 8.34 -1.67
C GLY A 129 -28.55 8.02 -0.24
N SER A 130 -27.98 8.98 0.49
CA SER A 130 -27.88 8.84 1.95
C SER A 130 -27.89 10.22 2.62
N LYS A 131 -28.95 10.51 3.38
CA LYS A 131 -29.01 11.69 4.26
C LYS A 131 -28.00 11.49 5.40
N SER A 132 -26.96 12.31 5.45
CA SER A 132 -26.21 12.53 6.69
C SER A 132 -27.01 13.49 7.59
N LYS A 133 -27.05 13.22 8.90
CA LYS A 133 -27.50 14.19 9.90
C LYS A 133 -26.48 15.35 9.88
N LYS A 134 -26.97 16.58 9.69
CA LYS A 134 -26.25 17.81 9.25
C LYS A 134 -25.96 17.84 7.74
N GLY A 135 -26.64 18.76 7.08
CA GLY A 135 -26.86 18.80 5.65
C GLY A 135 -25.64 19.20 4.85
N GLU A 136 -25.27 18.31 3.93
CA GLU A 136 -24.75 18.61 2.59
C GLU A 136 -24.90 17.31 1.77
N LYS A 137 -25.60 17.36 0.63
CA LYS A 137 -25.64 16.23 -0.31
C LYS A 137 -24.29 16.18 -1.02
N LYS A 138 -23.36 15.37 -0.51
CA LYS A 138 -22.07 15.18 -1.15
C LYS A 138 -22.20 14.12 -2.24
N ASP A 139 -21.98 14.52 -3.49
CA ASP A 139 -21.98 13.58 -4.60
C ASP A 139 -20.89 12.52 -4.42
N SER A 140 -21.22 11.27 -4.77
CA SER A 140 -20.29 10.15 -4.72
C SER A 140 -20.26 9.40 -6.05
N LEU A 141 -19.08 8.88 -6.38
CA LEU A 141 -18.86 8.06 -7.56
C LEU A 141 -18.67 6.61 -7.11
N VAL A 142 -19.44 5.70 -7.68
CA VAL A 142 -19.41 4.28 -7.29
C VAL A 142 -19.01 3.42 -8.47
N MET A 143 -18.02 2.55 -8.25
CA MET A 143 -17.56 1.52 -9.18
C MET A 143 -18.01 0.16 -8.67
N ASP A 144 -18.98 -0.45 -9.34
CA ASP A 144 -19.44 -1.80 -9.01
C ASP A 144 -18.43 -2.84 -9.52
N CYS A 145 -17.83 -3.55 -8.58
CA CYS A 145 -16.80 -4.55 -8.84
C CYS A 145 -17.38 -5.97 -9.01
N LYS A 146 -18.71 -6.14 -8.98
CA LYS A 146 -19.39 -7.42 -9.24
C LYS A 146 -18.85 -8.59 -8.38
N ASN A 147 -18.53 -8.33 -7.11
CA ASN A 147 -17.93 -9.29 -6.19
C ASN A 147 -16.60 -9.88 -6.69
N PHE A 148 -15.73 -9.07 -7.29
CA PHE A 148 -14.44 -9.49 -7.82
C PHE A 148 -13.55 -10.12 -6.73
N PRO A 149 -13.09 -11.37 -6.87
CA PRO A 149 -12.28 -12.02 -5.85
C PRO A 149 -10.86 -11.44 -5.83
N ILE A 150 -10.39 -11.03 -4.65
CA ILE A 150 -9.02 -10.56 -4.43
C ILE A 150 -8.33 -11.31 -3.28
N ILE A 151 -7.02 -11.49 -3.39
CA ILE A 151 -6.20 -12.24 -2.43
C ILE A 151 -4.76 -11.71 -2.45
N LYS A 152 -4.06 -11.79 -1.31
CA LYS A 152 -2.65 -11.35 -1.14
C LYS A 152 -2.44 -9.86 -1.43
N ASP A 153 -1.31 -9.53 -2.06
CA ASP A 153 -0.93 -8.19 -2.45
C ASP A 153 -1.75 -7.74 -3.66
N VAL A 154 -2.53 -6.68 -3.45
CA VAL A 154 -3.41 -6.09 -4.46
C VAL A 154 -2.99 -4.64 -4.69
N LYS A 155 -2.81 -4.26 -5.95
CA LYS A 155 -2.70 -2.87 -6.36
C LYS A 155 -3.93 -2.49 -7.17
N ILE A 156 -4.65 -1.47 -6.72
CA ILE A 156 -5.75 -0.87 -7.46
C ILE A 156 -5.26 0.48 -7.99
N LEU A 157 -5.34 0.67 -9.30
CA LEU A 157 -4.96 1.88 -10.01
C LEU A 157 -6.23 2.56 -10.53
N PHE A 158 -6.27 3.88 -10.43
CA PHE A 158 -7.33 4.70 -11.01
C PHE A 158 -6.67 5.71 -11.94
N ASP A 159 -7.08 5.70 -13.21
CA ASP A 159 -6.55 6.58 -14.26
C ASP A 159 -7.70 7.43 -14.83
N ASP A 160 -7.42 8.71 -15.05
CA ASP A 160 -8.29 9.63 -15.81
C ASP A 160 -7.83 9.59 -17.27
N LYS A 161 -8.70 9.17 -18.19
CA LYS A 161 -8.37 8.98 -19.61
C LYS A 161 -9.24 9.80 -20.53
#